data_AF-A0A935SZF7-F1
#
_entry.id   AF-A0A935SZF7-F1
#
_cell.length_a   1.000
_cell.length_b   1.000
_cell.length_c   1.000
_cell.angle_alpha   90.00
_cell.angle_beta   90.00
_cell.angle_gamma   90.00
#
_symmetry.space_group_name_H-M   'P 1'
#
loop_
_entity.id
_entity.type
_entity.pdbx_description
1 polymer ?
#
loop_
_entity_poly.entity_id
_entity_poly.type
_entity_poly.pdbx_seq_one_letter_code
_entity_poly.pdbx_strand_id
1 'polypeptide(L)'
;MDQSIFSGLLDMRGGAAHVTLAVSLLSLLAVWWPLMHGTLLCWRARAATRVPSPERGEAGVGGRIAELIREVRASAAGAASNEPDAFVRDAARQLVVEEYESSFAEPISMYSNLLPPIGFIGTVCGLALLLYSMQMSNAMLQLGGLAMALSSTIFALIGYAILESVKIHLYGRLARSIDAGLRLEA
;
A
#
# COMPACT_ATOMS: atom_id res chain seq x y z
N MET A 1 -54.50 18.45 -8.48
CA MET A 1 -54.15 17.08 -8.93
C MET A 1 -52.63 17.04 -9.09
N ASP A 2 -51.90 17.39 -8.01
CA ASP A 2 -50.51 17.89 -8.11
C ASP A 2 -49.53 17.22 -7.14
N GLN A 3 -49.98 16.25 -6.33
CA GLN A 3 -49.12 15.57 -5.36
C GLN A 3 -48.36 14.35 -5.95
N SER A 4 -48.80 13.82 -7.10
CA SER A 4 -48.17 12.65 -7.74
C SER A 4 -46.90 12.99 -8.53
N ILE A 5 -46.78 14.22 -9.03
CA ILE A 5 -45.59 14.66 -9.78
C ILE A 5 -44.42 14.90 -8.82
N PHE A 6 -44.71 15.49 -7.64
CA PHE A 6 -43.67 15.76 -6.64
C PHE A 6 -43.16 14.49 -5.94
N SER A 7 -44.03 13.49 -5.73
CA SER A 7 -43.60 12.18 -5.21
C SER A 7 -42.78 11.39 -6.24
N GLY A 8 -43.18 11.39 -7.51
CA GLY A 8 -42.40 10.76 -8.59
C GLY A 8 -41.03 11.43 -8.83
N LEU A 9 -40.95 12.75 -8.65
CA LEU A 9 -39.69 13.50 -8.75
C LEU A 9 -38.75 13.24 -7.57
N LEU A 10 -39.30 13.07 -6.35
CA LEU A 10 -38.54 12.70 -5.15
C LEU A 10 -38.06 11.24 -5.19
N ASP A 11 -38.84 10.33 -5.75
CA ASP A 11 -38.47 8.91 -5.91
C ASP A 11 -37.36 8.72 -6.97
N MET A 12 -37.44 9.45 -8.10
CA MET A 12 -36.36 9.46 -9.10
C MET A 12 -35.07 10.13 -8.58
N ARG A 13 -35.19 11.19 -7.79
CA ARG A 13 -34.06 11.89 -7.16
C ARG A 13 -33.41 11.05 -6.05
N GLY A 14 -34.19 10.22 -5.36
CA GLY A 14 -33.71 9.19 -4.45
C GLY A 14 -32.91 8.12 -5.18
N GLY A 15 -33.49 7.48 -6.20
CA GLY A 15 -32.85 6.40 -6.95
C GLY A 15 -31.52 6.79 -7.59
N ALA A 16 -31.46 7.94 -8.27
CA ALA A 16 -30.23 8.38 -8.94
C ALA A 16 -29.11 8.80 -7.95
N ALA A 17 -29.47 9.43 -6.84
CA ALA A 17 -28.52 9.74 -5.77
C ALA A 17 -27.97 8.46 -5.13
N HIS A 18 -28.82 7.45 -4.92
CA HIS A 18 -28.42 6.15 -4.37
C HIS A 18 -27.49 5.40 -5.31
N VAL A 19 -27.74 5.43 -6.63
CA VAL A 19 -26.85 4.85 -7.63
C VAL A 19 -25.48 5.54 -7.62
N THR A 20 -25.46 6.87 -7.59
CA THR A 20 -24.20 7.64 -7.55
C THR A 20 -23.39 7.34 -6.28
N LEU A 21 -24.06 7.26 -5.13
CA LEU A 21 -23.44 6.89 -3.85
C LEU A 21 -22.92 5.45 -3.88
N ALA A 22 -23.71 4.50 -4.37
CA ALA A 22 -23.35 3.09 -4.45
C ALA A 22 -22.13 2.88 -5.34
N VAL A 23 -22.10 3.56 -6.50
CA VAL A 23 -20.98 3.50 -7.45
C VAL A 23 -19.72 4.14 -6.87
N SER A 24 -19.86 5.27 -6.17
CA SER A 24 -18.74 5.93 -5.48
C SER A 24 -18.19 5.06 -4.35
N LEU A 25 -19.06 4.42 -3.56
CA LEU A 25 -18.68 3.47 -2.52
C LEU A 25 -17.98 2.24 -3.10
N LEU A 26 -18.48 1.69 -4.20
CA LEU A 26 -17.86 0.54 -4.87
C LEU A 26 -16.44 0.87 -5.36
N SER A 27 -16.27 2.02 -5.99
CA SER A 27 -14.95 2.51 -6.43
C SER A 27 -14.02 2.70 -5.23
N LEU A 28 -14.52 3.30 -4.14
CA LEU A 28 -13.75 3.48 -2.92
C LEU A 28 -13.31 2.13 -2.32
N LEU A 29 -14.22 1.15 -2.26
CA LEU A 29 -13.93 -0.20 -1.75
C LEU A 29 -12.89 -0.93 -2.61
N ALA A 30 -12.96 -0.80 -3.93
CA ALA A 30 -12.01 -1.41 -4.85
C ALA A 30 -10.58 -0.88 -4.65
N VAL A 31 -10.44 0.41 -4.37
CA VAL A 31 -9.15 1.06 -4.04
C VAL A 31 -8.72 0.76 -2.60
N TRP A 32 -9.68 0.66 -1.68
CA TRP A 32 -9.46 0.45 -0.26
C TRP A 32 -8.76 -0.87 0.04
N TRP A 33 -9.12 -1.95 -0.67
CA TRP A 33 -8.55 -3.27 -0.46
C TRP A 33 -7.01 -3.30 -0.63
N PRO A 34 -6.43 -2.97 -1.80
CA PRO A 34 -4.98 -2.97 -1.98
C PRO A 34 -4.29 -1.95 -1.08
N LEU A 35 -4.93 -0.81 -0.79
CA LEU A 35 -4.39 0.20 0.12
C LEU A 35 -4.27 -0.33 1.56
N MET A 36 -5.29 -0.99 2.09
CA MET A 36 -5.26 -1.59 3.42
C MET A 36 -4.22 -2.71 3.53
N HIS A 37 -4.14 -3.58 2.52
CA HIS A 37 -3.13 -4.65 2.52
C HIS A 37 -1.70 -4.09 2.43
N GLY A 38 -1.46 -3.12 1.54
CA GLY A 38 -0.17 -2.47 1.43
C GLY A 38 0.24 -1.72 2.70
N THR A 39 -0.69 -1.00 3.34
CA THR A 39 -0.41 -0.26 4.58
C THR A 39 -0.14 -1.19 5.77
N LEU A 40 -0.86 -2.32 5.88
CA LEU A 40 -0.58 -3.36 6.87
C LEU A 40 0.82 -3.93 6.68
N LEU A 41 1.24 -4.20 5.44
CA LEU A 41 2.59 -4.65 5.13
C LEU A 41 3.64 -3.60 5.48
N CYS A 42 3.40 -2.32 5.18
CA CYS A 42 4.27 -1.23 5.60
C CYS A 42 4.44 -1.19 7.13
N TRP A 43 3.37 -1.43 7.89
CA TRP A 43 3.43 -1.47 9.34
C TRP A 43 4.24 -2.66 9.86
N ARG A 44 4.06 -3.83 9.25
CA ARG A 44 4.85 -5.04 9.52
C ARG A 44 6.33 -4.85 9.21
N ALA A 45 6.64 -4.27 8.06
CA ALA A 45 8.01 -3.94 7.65
C ALA A 45 8.66 -2.90 8.59
N ARG A 46 7.88 -1.94 9.09
CA ARG A 46 8.33 -0.99 10.11
C ARG A 46 8.62 -1.66 11.45
N ALA A 47 7.85 -2.68 11.82
CA ALA A 47 8.09 -3.46 13.03
C ALA A 47 9.35 -4.32 12.89
N ALA A 48 9.56 -4.95 11.73
CA ALA A 48 10.72 -5.78 11.43
C ALA A 48 12.05 -4.98 11.41
N THR A 49 12.01 -3.69 11.06
CA THR A 49 13.18 -2.79 11.05
C THR A 49 13.46 -2.12 12.40
N ARG A 50 12.76 -2.50 13.48
CA ARG A 50 13.11 -2.03 14.83
C ARG A 50 14.34 -2.81 15.31
N VAL A 51 15.31 -2.09 15.87
CA VAL A 51 16.54 -2.67 16.43
C VAL A 51 16.18 -3.80 17.41
N PRO A 52 16.76 -5.00 17.28
CA PRO A 52 16.49 -6.11 18.19
C PRO A 52 16.85 -5.69 19.62
N SER A 53 15.86 -5.66 20.51
CA SER A 53 16.13 -5.56 21.95
C SER A 53 16.33 -6.98 22.46
N PRO A 54 17.40 -7.27 23.24
CA PRO A 54 17.68 -8.61 23.77
C PRO A 54 16.57 -9.18 24.66
N GLU A 55 15.61 -8.36 25.11
CA GLU A 55 14.54 -8.73 26.03
C GLU A 55 13.24 -9.20 25.37
N ARG A 56 13.07 -9.08 24.05
CA ARG A 56 11.83 -9.47 23.36
C ARG A 56 12.01 -10.74 22.53
N GLY A 57 11.47 -11.84 23.05
CA GLY A 57 11.48 -13.17 22.43
C GLY A 57 11.01 -13.20 20.97
N GLU A 58 11.56 -14.17 20.26
CA GLU A 58 11.65 -14.40 18.80
C GLU A 58 10.32 -14.53 18.03
N ALA A 59 9.15 -14.29 18.64
CA ALA A 59 7.84 -14.55 18.04
C ALA A 59 7.19 -13.33 17.33
N GLY A 60 8.00 -12.39 16.81
CA GLY A 60 7.52 -11.14 16.19
C GLY A 60 7.53 -11.14 14.66
N VAL A 61 6.66 -10.31 14.05
CA VAL A 61 6.71 -10.03 12.60
C VAL A 61 8.04 -9.34 12.27
N GLY A 62 8.97 -10.11 11.69
CA GLY A 62 10.36 -9.71 11.49
C GLY A 62 11.40 -10.58 12.20
N GLY A 63 10.97 -11.64 12.91
CA GLY A 63 11.84 -12.58 13.64
C GLY A 63 12.98 -13.11 12.79
N ARG A 64 12.70 -13.53 11.54
CA ARG A 64 13.74 -14.02 10.61
C ARG A 64 14.76 -12.96 10.23
N ILE A 65 14.35 -11.71 10.00
CA ILE A 65 15.31 -10.61 9.72
C ILE A 65 16.17 -10.31 10.95
N ALA A 66 15.56 -10.30 12.15
CA ALA A 66 16.30 -10.11 13.40
C ALA A 66 17.25 -11.29 13.70
N GLU A 67 16.83 -12.51 13.38
CA GLU A 67 17.63 -13.74 13.50
C GLU A 67 18.80 -13.71 12.53
N LEU A 68 18.59 -13.36 11.26
CA LEU A 68 19.65 -13.19 10.27
C LEU A 68 20.64 -12.11 10.70
N ILE A 69 20.17 -10.96 11.21
CA ILE A 69 21.04 -9.92 11.79
C ILE A 69 21.85 -10.48 12.98
N ARG A 70 21.27 -11.37 13.80
CA ARG A 70 21.94 -11.99 14.94
C ARG A 70 22.91 -13.11 14.55
N GLU A 71 22.58 -13.90 13.54
CA GLU A 71 23.42 -14.97 12.99
C GLU A 71 24.64 -14.36 12.31
N VAL A 72 24.43 -13.31 11.52
CA VAL A 72 25.50 -12.44 10.99
C VAL A 72 26.41 -11.94 12.12
N ARG A 73 25.82 -11.43 13.21
CA ARG A 73 26.57 -10.94 14.37
C ARG A 73 27.40 -12.06 15.01
N ALA A 74 26.84 -13.25 15.16
CA ALA A 74 27.55 -14.39 15.74
C ALA A 74 28.70 -14.87 14.83
N SER A 75 28.50 -14.87 13.50
CA SER A 75 29.54 -15.20 12.52
C SER A 75 30.66 -14.17 12.47
N ALA A 76 30.34 -12.87 12.55
CA ALA A 76 31.34 -11.79 12.60
C ALA A 76 32.18 -11.85 13.89
N ALA A 77 31.55 -12.04 15.05
CA ALA A 77 32.23 -12.16 16.33
C ALA A 77 33.12 -13.41 16.44
N GLY A 78 32.81 -14.49 15.70
CA GLY A 78 33.61 -15.73 15.65
C GLY A 78 34.78 -15.69 14.67
N ALA A 79 34.80 -14.76 13.71
CA ALA A 79 35.79 -14.70 12.62
C ALA A 79 37.09 -13.97 12.99
N ALA A 80 37.42 -13.87 14.28
CA ALA A 80 38.55 -13.13 14.83
C ALA A 80 39.95 -13.69 14.48
N SER A 81 40.13 -14.45 13.39
CA SER A 81 41.47 -14.94 13.06
C SER A 81 41.93 -15.00 11.61
N ASN A 82 41.14 -14.82 10.52
CA ASN A 82 41.74 -14.69 9.17
C ASN A 82 40.81 -14.31 7.97
N GLU A 83 39.51 -14.04 8.16
CA GLU A 83 38.65 -13.62 7.03
C GLU A 83 38.57 -12.08 6.89
N PRO A 84 38.45 -11.54 5.66
CA PRO A 84 38.28 -10.12 5.45
C PRO A 84 36.90 -9.67 5.97
N ASP A 85 36.88 -9.12 7.18
CA ASP A 85 35.73 -8.58 7.91
C ASP A 85 34.78 -7.75 7.02
N ALA A 86 35.34 -6.96 6.10
CA ALA A 86 34.56 -6.17 5.14
C ALA A 86 33.69 -7.00 4.18
N PHE A 87 34.18 -8.17 3.72
CA PHE A 87 33.45 -9.04 2.81
C PHE A 87 32.29 -9.74 3.53
N VAL A 88 32.54 -10.30 4.72
CA VAL A 88 31.52 -10.97 5.53
C VAL A 88 30.40 -9.98 5.90
N ARG A 89 30.78 -8.76 6.27
CA ARG A 89 29.85 -7.66 6.58
C ARG A 89 28.99 -7.25 5.38
N ASP A 90 29.56 -7.21 4.19
CA ASP A 90 28.82 -6.87 2.97
C ASP A 90 27.85 -7.98 2.55
N ALA A 91 28.32 -9.24 2.57
CA ALA A 91 27.48 -10.42 2.30
C ALA A 91 26.28 -10.51 3.25
N ALA A 92 26.53 -10.25 4.54
CA ALA A 92 25.50 -10.17 5.56
C ALA A 92 24.46 -9.08 5.30
N ARG A 93 24.92 -7.88 4.91
CA ARG A 93 24.02 -6.78 4.53
C ARG A 93 23.17 -7.18 3.33
N GLN A 94 23.78 -7.78 2.31
CA GLN A 94 23.08 -8.18 1.10
C GLN A 94 21.99 -9.22 1.39
N LEU A 95 22.28 -10.21 2.24
CA LEU A 95 21.33 -11.23 2.66
C LEU A 95 20.12 -10.64 3.42
N VAL A 96 20.36 -9.71 4.34
CA VAL A 96 19.28 -9.02 5.07
C VAL A 96 18.42 -8.15 4.15
N VAL A 97 19.06 -7.47 3.19
CA VAL A 97 18.34 -6.66 2.19
C VAL A 97 17.48 -7.56 1.31
N GLU A 98 18.01 -8.67 0.80
CA GLU A 98 17.28 -9.61 -0.07
C GLU A 98 16.06 -10.23 0.62
N GLU A 99 16.20 -10.66 1.88
CA GLU A 99 15.07 -11.16 2.67
C GLU A 99 14.02 -10.07 2.92
N TYR A 100 14.45 -8.83 3.15
CA TYR A 100 13.53 -7.69 3.32
C TYR A 100 12.79 -7.36 2.02
N GLU A 101 13.48 -7.39 0.88
CA GLU A 101 12.89 -7.10 -0.42
C GLU A 101 11.80 -8.12 -0.77
N SER A 102 12.14 -9.40 -0.70
CA SER A 102 11.22 -10.50 -0.98
C SER A 102 10.03 -10.56 -0.01
N SER A 103 10.27 -10.33 1.29
CA SER A 103 9.21 -10.44 2.32
C SER A 103 8.30 -9.22 2.40
N PHE A 104 8.78 -8.03 2.04
CA PHE A 104 8.04 -6.79 2.27
C PHE A 104 8.02 -5.85 1.08
N ALA A 105 9.18 -5.49 0.52
CA ALA A 105 9.25 -4.43 -0.49
C ALA A 105 8.54 -4.82 -1.80
N GLU A 106 8.74 -6.05 -2.28
CA GLU A 106 8.09 -6.58 -3.47
C GLU A 106 6.55 -6.65 -3.32
N PRO A 107 5.99 -7.25 -2.23
CA PRO A 107 4.55 -7.21 -1.99
C PRO A 107 3.98 -5.79 -1.91
N ILE A 108 4.64 -4.86 -1.22
CA ILE A 108 4.20 -3.45 -1.14
C ILE A 108 4.19 -2.82 -2.53
N SER A 109 5.24 -3.05 -3.32
CA SER A 109 5.35 -2.59 -4.70
C SER A 109 4.20 -3.13 -5.56
N MET A 110 3.91 -4.43 -5.46
CA MET A 110 2.79 -5.06 -6.17
C MET A 110 1.44 -4.40 -5.83
N TYR A 111 1.13 -4.20 -4.55
CA TYR A 111 -0.12 -3.53 -4.15
C TYR A 111 -0.20 -2.08 -4.63
N SER A 112 0.92 -1.35 -4.57
CA SER A 112 0.98 0.02 -5.06
C SER A 112 0.73 0.09 -6.57
N ASN A 113 1.34 -0.80 -7.35
CA ASN A 113 1.23 -0.83 -8.81
C ASN A 113 -0.13 -1.33 -9.30
N LEU A 114 -0.94 -1.96 -8.44
CA LEU A 114 -2.30 -2.35 -8.77
C LEU A 114 -3.28 -1.17 -8.70
N LEU A 115 -2.96 -0.12 -7.94
CA LEU A 115 -3.86 1.01 -7.73
C LEU A 115 -4.13 1.81 -9.01
N PRO A 116 -3.13 2.25 -9.82
CA PRO A 116 -3.41 3.03 -11.02
C PRO A 116 -4.30 2.30 -12.06
N PRO A 117 -4.07 1.01 -12.36
CA PRO A 117 -5.00 0.24 -13.21
C PRO A 117 -6.44 0.19 -12.67
N ILE A 118 -6.62 0.05 -11.35
CA ILE A 118 -7.96 0.10 -10.72
C ILE A 118 -8.59 1.48 -10.90
N GLY A 119 -7.82 2.56 -10.72
CA GLY A 119 -8.26 3.93 -10.99
C GLY A 119 -8.72 4.13 -12.43
N PHE A 120 -7.95 3.57 -13.38
CA PHE A 120 -8.29 3.60 -14.81
C PHE A 120 -9.61 2.88 -15.12
N ILE A 121 -9.84 1.69 -14.53
CA ILE A 121 -11.12 0.97 -14.67
C ILE A 121 -12.29 1.85 -14.19
N GLY A 122 -12.14 2.53 -13.05
CA GLY A 122 -13.16 3.46 -12.55
C GLY A 122 -13.42 4.64 -13.50
N THR A 123 -12.39 5.15 -14.17
CA THR A 123 -12.54 6.16 -15.22
C THR A 123 -13.35 5.65 -16.40
N VAL A 124 -13.03 4.46 -16.91
CA VAL A 124 -13.74 3.85 -18.04
C VAL A 124 -15.22 3.63 -17.68
N CYS A 125 -15.50 3.11 -16.49
CA CYS A 125 -16.87 2.92 -16.01
C CYS A 125 -17.62 4.26 -15.84
N GLY A 126 -16.98 5.28 -15.27
CA GLY A 126 -17.60 6.59 -15.09
C GLY A 126 -17.89 7.29 -16.42
N LEU A 127 -16.99 7.19 -17.40
CA LEU A 127 -17.21 7.70 -18.76
C LEU A 127 -18.33 6.93 -19.48
N ALA A 128 -18.40 5.61 -19.33
CA ALA A 128 -19.48 4.81 -19.90
C ALA A 128 -20.86 5.22 -19.33
N LEU A 129 -20.95 5.44 -18.01
CA LEU A 129 -22.15 5.95 -17.36
C LEU A 129 -22.51 7.36 -17.86
N LEU A 130 -21.52 8.24 -18.04
CA LEU A 130 -21.74 9.59 -18.56
C LEU A 130 -22.30 9.56 -19.98
N LEU A 131 -21.72 8.76 -20.87
CA LEU A 131 -22.19 8.60 -22.26
C LEU A 131 -23.61 8.03 -22.31
N TYR A 132 -23.89 6.99 -21.51
CA TYR A 132 -25.24 6.43 -21.39
C TYR A 132 -26.24 7.48 -20.87
N SER A 133 -25.82 8.27 -19.90
CA SER A 133 -26.64 9.32 -19.32
C SER A 133 -26.93 10.48 -20.26
N MET A 134 -26.03 10.79 -21.20
CA MET A 134 -26.27 11.78 -22.25
C MET A 134 -27.36 11.32 -23.21
N GLN A 135 -27.43 10.02 -23.54
CA GLN A 135 -28.50 9.48 -24.38
C GLN A 135 -29.88 9.59 -23.71
N MET A 136 -29.91 9.43 -22.38
CA MET A 136 -31.15 9.49 -21.58
C MET A 136 -31.50 10.88 -21.05
N SER A 137 -30.73 11.93 -21.38
CA SER A 137 -30.91 13.31 -20.89
C SER A 137 -30.99 13.46 -19.35
N ASN A 138 -30.35 12.56 -18.61
CA ASN A 138 -30.36 12.57 -17.14
C ASN A 138 -29.20 13.37 -16.56
N ALA A 139 -29.38 14.66 -16.25
CA ALA A 139 -28.30 15.52 -15.74
C ALA A 139 -27.63 15.00 -14.45
N MET A 140 -28.37 14.29 -13.59
CA MET A 140 -27.84 13.79 -12.32
C MET A 140 -26.91 12.58 -12.48
N LEU A 141 -27.21 11.69 -13.42
CA LEU A 141 -26.36 10.54 -13.78
C LEU A 141 -25.08 11.00 -14.50
N GLN A 142 -25.13 12.09 -15.26
CA GLN A 142 -23.94 12.72 -15.85
C GLN A 142 -22.97 13.19 -14.76
N LEU A 143 -23.49 13.89 -13.74
CA LEU A 143 -22.69 14.33 -12.59
C LEU A 143 -22.09 13.13 -11.84
N GLY A 144 -22.88 12.06 -11.65
CA GLY A 144 -22.41 10.83 -10.99
C GLY A 144 -21.31 10.10 -11.78
N GLY A 145 -21.46 9.97 -13.09
CA GLY A 145 -20.44 9.37 -13.96
C GLY A 145 -19.14 10.17 -13.97
N LEU A 146 -19.23 11.50 -14.03
CA LEU A 146 -18.07 12.40 -13.94
C LEU A 146 -17.37 12.27 -12.58
N ALA A 147 -18.15 12.31 -11.49
CA ALA A 147 -17.63 12.17 -10.13
C ALA A 147 -16.94 10.82 -9.92
N MET A 148 -17.51 9.73 -10.42
CA MET A 148 -16.90 8.40 -10.37
C MET A 148 -15.56 8.37 -11.12
N ALA A 149 -15.54 8.88 -12.36
CA ALA A 149 -14.36 8.83 -13.20
C ALA A 149 -13.17 9.58 -12.57
N LEU A 150 -13.44 10.78 -12.05
CA LEU A 150 -12.41 11.61 -11.43
C LEU A 150 -11.98 11.07 -10.06
N SER A 151 -12.94 10.74 -9.20
CA SER A 151 -12.62 10.33 -7.82
C SER A 151 -11.86 9.01 -7.77
N SER A 152 -12.22 8.03 -8.61
CA SER A 152 -11.53 6.73 -8.67
C SER A 152 -10.05 6.88 -9.00
N THR A 153 -9.72 7.76 -9.95
CA THR A 153 -8.31 7.99 -10.37
C THR A 153 -7.54 8.78 -9.34
N ILE A 154 -8.15 9.82 -8.76
CA ILE A 154 -7.51 10.63 -7.70
C ILE A 154 -7.17 9.74 -6.50
N PHE A 155 -8.11 8.93 -6.02
CA PHE A 155 -7.85 8.04 -4.87
C PHE A 155 -6.81 6.97 -5.18
N ALA A 156 -6.85 6.37 -6.38
CA ALA A 156 -5.84 5.42 -6.82
C ALA A 156 -4.42 6.01 -6.83
N LEU A 157 -4.25 7.19 -7.42
CA LEU A 157 -2.94 7.85 -7.53
C LEU A 157 -2.43 8.34 -6.18
N ILE A 158 -3.30 8.88 -5.32
CA ILE A 158 -2.93 9.25 -3.95
C ILE A 158 -2.50 8.01 -3.16
N GLY A 159 -3.25 6.91 -3.25
CA GLY A 159 -2.90 5.65 -2.59
C GLY A 159 -1.55 5.11 -3.05
N TYR A 160 -1.31 5.13 -4.37
CA TYR A 160 -0.03 4.75 -4.97
C TYR A 160 1.11 5.60 -4.40
N ALA A 161 0.97 6.94 -4.44
CA ALA A 161 1.99 7.85 -3.96
C ALA A 161 2.29 7.67 -2.47
N ILE A 162 1.27 7.41 -1.64
CA ILE A 162 1.44 7.13 -0.21
C ILE A 162 2.24 5.84 0.00
N LEU A 163 1.85 4.74 -0.64
CA LEU A 163 2.54 3.45 -0.50
C LEU A 163 4.00 3.53 -0.97
N GLU A 164 4.24 4.15 -2.11
CA GLU A 164 5.57 4.29 -2.69
C GLU A 164 6.46 5.19 -1.82
N SER A 165 5.92 6.30 -1.32
CA SER A 165 6.62 7.18 -0.38
C SER A 165 6.99 6.44 0.91
N VAL A 166 6.07 5.65 1.47
CA VAL A 166 6.33 4.87 2.68
C VAL A 166 7.40 3.79 2.41
N LYS A 167 7.36 3.11 1.26
CA LYS A 167 8.38 2.13 0.86
C LYS A 167 9.78 2.74 0.87
N ILE A 168 9.97 3.91 0.26
CA ILE A 168 11.26 4.62 0.23
C ILE A 168 11.73 4.95 1.66
N HIS A 169 10.83 5.44 2.51
CA HIS A 169 11.16 5.73 3.91
C HIS A 169 11.55 4.48 4.70
N LEU A 170 10.94 3.33 4.41
CA LEU A 170 11.26 2.06 5.05
C LEU A 170 12.64 1.56 4.64
N TYR A 171 13.04 1.66 3.37
CA TYR A 171 14.41 1.37 2.93
C TYR A 171 15.44 2.23 3.68
N GLY A 172 15.16 3.53 3.84
CA GLY A 172 16.02 4.41 4.64
C GLY A 172 16.11 4.00 6.12
N ARG A 173 15.04 3.41 6.68
CA ARG A 173 15.07 2.84 8.04
C ARG A 173 15.87 1.54 8.11
N LEU A 174 15.69 0.65 7.15
CA LEU A 174 16.41 -0.62 7.06
C LEU A 174 17.92 -0.39 7.01
N ALA A 175 18.38 0.53 6.15
CA ALA A 175 19.80 0.88 6.04
C ALA A 175 20.35 1.34 7.40
N ARG A 176 19.64 2.22 8.11
CA ARG A 176 20.04 2.67 9.45
C ARG A 176 20.02 1.55 10.49
N SER A 177 19.08 0.61 10.43
CA SER A 177 19.04 -0.52 11.37
C SER A 177 20.17 -1.52 11.12
N ILE A 178 20.52 -1.77 9.85
CA ILE A 178 21.67 -2.61 9.49
C ILE A 178 22.96 -1.94 9.95
N ASP A 179 23.15 -0.65 9.65
CA ASP A 179 24.33 0.11 10.09
C ASP A 179 24.47 0.11 11.62
N ALA A 180 23.37 0.27 12.36
CA ALA A 180 23.38 0.20 13.82
C ALA A 180 23.77 -1.20 14.34
N GLY A 181 23.24 -2.27 13.72
CA GLY A 181 23.60 -3.64 14.06
C GLY A 181 25.08 -3.94 13.84
N LEU A 182 25.67 -3.40 12.76
CA LEU A 182 27.06 -3.61 12.37
C LEU A 182 28.07 -2.65 13.03
N ARG A 183 27.61 -1.60 13.73
CA ARG A 183 28.48 -0.62 14.44
C ARG A 183 28.69 -0.91 15.91
N LEU A 184 27.90 -1.80 16.52
CA LEU A 184 28.06 -2.23 17.92
C LEU A 184 29.34 -3.06 18.16
N GLU A 185 30.20 -3.21 17.16
CA GLU A 185 31.49 -3.93 17.21
C GLU A 185 32.71 -3.01 16.98
N ALA A 186 32.56 -1.68 16.99
CA ALA A 186 33.70 -0.75 17.03
C ALA A 186 33.97 -0.25 18.45
#